data_AF-S2E872-F1
#
_entry.id   AF-S2E872-F1
#
_cell.length_a   1.000
_cell.length_b   1.000
_cell.length_c   1.000
_cell.angle_alpha   90.00
_cell.angle_beta   90.00
_cell.angle_gamma   90.00
#
_symmetry.space_group_name_H-M   'P 1'
#
loop_
_entity.id
_entity.type
_entity.pdbx_description
1 polymer ?
#
loop_
_entity_poly.entity_id
_entity_poly.type
_entity_poly.pdbx_seq_one_letter_code
_entity_poly.pdbx_strand_id
1 'polypeptide(L)' 'MIDKDVEVENKKNDELHEIELKCVALGQIPNKTFRGNDNEYVSLEKALEIMRVLEKRSEEIHQMARTFREKHEFAKE' A
#
# COMPACT_ATOMS: atom_id res chain seq x y z
N MET A 1 31.71 -16.17 -7.75
CA MET A 1 30.68 -16.70 -6.84
C MET A 1 29.66 -15.59 -6.69
N ILE A 2 28.43 -15.80 -7.14
CA ILE A 2 27.36 -14.82 -6.90
C ILE A 2 26.96 -14.99 -5.43
N ASP A 3 26.99 -13.90 -4.68
CA ASP A 3 26.61 -13.91 -3.26
C ASP A 3 25.16 -14.35 -3.14
N LYS A 4 24.92 -15.41 -2.37
CA LYS A 4 23.56 -15.93 -2.12
C LYS A 4 22.64 -14.87 -1.52
N ASP A 5 23.21 -13.89 -0.82
CA ASP A 5 22.48 -12.79 -0.22
C ASP A 5 21.83 -11.89 -1.30
N VAL A 6 22.50 -11.71 -2.44
CA VAL A 6 21.99 -10.93 -3.58
C VAL A 6 20.82 -11.64 -4.28
N GLU A 7 20.88 -12.98 -4.41
CA GLU A 7 19.76 -13.76 -4.97
C GLU A 7 18.50 -13.70 -4.09
N VAL A 8 18.67 -13.73 -2.77
CA VAL A 8 17.55 -13.66 -1.82
C VAL A 8 16.90 -12.28 -1.85
N GLU A 9 17.69 -11.22 -1.92
CA GLU A 9 17.20 -9.85 -1.98
C GLU A 9 16.46 -9.56 -3.29
N ASN A 10 17.00 -10.00 -4.43
CA ASN A 10 16.33 -9.88 -5.72
C ASN A 10 14.98 -10.60 -5.73
N LYS A 11 14.91 -11.81 -5.17
CA LYS A 11 13.65 -12.57 -5.09
C LYS A 11 12.58 -11.85 -4.25
N LYS A 12 12.97 -11.20 -3.15
CA LYS A 12 12.05 -10.41 -2.31
C LYS A 12 11.54 -9.17 -3.05
N ASN A 13 12.40 -8.53 -3.84
CA ASN A 13 12.01 -7.36 -4.66
C ASN A 13 11.01 -7.76 -5.77
N ASP A 14 11.17 -8.94 -6.37
CA ASP A 14 10.23 -9.47 -7.35
C ASP A 14 8.84 -9.73 -6.73
N GLU A 15 8.79 -10.32 -5.54
CA GLU A 15 7.53 -10.54 -4.80
C GLU A 15 6.82 -9.21 -4.48
N LEU A 16 7.58 -8.20 -4.07
CA LEU A 16 7.05 -6.87 -3.78
C LEU A 16 6.52 -6.17 -5.04
N HIS A 17 7.21 -6.35 -6.17
CA HIS A 17 6.78 -5.85 -7.46
C HIS A 17 5.44 -6.44 -7.88
N GLU A 18 5.27 -7.77 -7.77
CA GLU A 18 4.02 -8.42 -8.11
C GLU A 18 2.85 -7.95 -7.25
N ILE A 19 3.07 -7.77 -5.95
CA ILE A 19 2.06 -7.27 -5.03
C ILE A 19 1.67 -5.84 -5.41
N GLU A 20 2.65 -4.98 -5.69
CA GLU A 20 2.41 -3.60 -6.15
C GLU A 20 1.50 -3.58 -7.39
N LEU A 21 1.85 -4.37 -8.41
CA LEU A 21 1.07 -4.43 -9.65
C LEU A 21 -0.38 -4.90 -9.41
N LYS A 22 -0.57 -5.91 -8.56
CA LYS A 22 -1.92 -6.41 -8.22
C LYS A 22 -2.75 -5.35 -7.51
N CYS A 23 -2.19 -4.69 -6.50
CA CYS A 23 -2.91 -3.65 -5.76
C CYS A 23 -3.18 -2.40 -6.59
N VAL A 24 -2.25 -2.01 -7.48
CA VAL A 24 -2.46 -0.91 -8.45
C VAL A 24 -3.55 -1.26 -9.46
N ALA A 25 -3.56 -2.48 -9.99
CA ALA A 25 -4.60 -2.93 -10.93
C ALA A 25 -6.00 -2.94 -10.29
N LEU A 26 -6.08 -3.24 -8.99
CA LEU A 26 -7.31 -3.16 -8.20
C LEU A 26 -7.69 -1.72 -7.79
N GLY A 27 -6.86 -0.72 -8.13
CA GLY A 27 -7.06 0.68 -7.73
C GLY A 27 -6.93 0.93 -6.22
N GLN A 28 -6.31 0.00 -5.48
CA GLN A 28 -6.18 0.07 -4.02
C GLN A 28 -5.05 1.02 -3.61
N ILE A 29 -3.95 1.03 -4.36
CA ILE A 29 -2.79 1.89 -4.08
C ILE A 29 -2.31 2.59 -5.35
N PRO A 30 -1.68 3.77 -5.25
CA PRO A 30 -1.00 4.42 -6.37
C PRO A 30 0.18 3.60 -6.90
N ASN A 31 0.57 3.83 -8.16
CA ASN A 31 1.82 3.31 -8.70
C ASN A 31 3.02 3.90 -7.93
N LYS A 32 4.08 3.11 -7.76
CA LYS A 32 5.32 3.44 -7.06
C LYS A 32 5.16 3.64 -5.55
N THR A 33 4.13 3.04 -4.95
CA THR A 33 3.88 3.11 -3.51
C THR A 33 5.01 2.46 -2.70
N PHE A 34 5.64 1.41 -3.23
CA PHE A 34 6.73 0.70 -2.52
C PHE A 34 8.11 1.04 -3.06
N ARG A 35 8.27 2.18 -3.74
CA ARG A 35 9.56 2.59 -4.30
C ARG A 35 10.18 3.72 -3.50
N GLY A 36 11.48 3.61 -3.25
CA GLY A 36 12.29 4.64 -2.61
C GLY A 36 12.67 5.78 -3.56
N ASN A 37 13.55 6.67 -3.09
CA ASN A 37 13.97 7.85 -3.84
C ASN A 37 14.72 7.50 -5.14
N ASP A 38 15.47 6.41 -5.15
CA ASP A 38 16.22 5.94 -6.33
C ASP A 38 15.38 5.08 -7.28
N ASN A 39 14.04 5.06 -7.07
CA ASN A 39 13.07 4.25 -7.81
C ASN A 39 13.27 2.72 -7.67
N GLU A 40 14.13 2.32 -6.73
CA GLU A 40 14.32 0.95 -6.25
C GLU A 40 13.21 0.55 -5.27
N TYR A 41 12.98 -0.75 -5.15
CA TYR A 41 12.03 -1.28 -4.17
C TYR A 41 12.55 -1.10 -2.76
N VAL A 42 11.69 -0.64 -1.86
CA VAL A 42 12.02 -0.58 -0.43
C VAL A 42 12.06 -2.00 0.15
N SER A 43 12.70 -2.15 1.31
CA SER A 43 12.70 -3.44 2.00
C SER A 43 11.27 -3.90 2.33
N LEU A 44 11.09 -5.22 2.49
CA LEU A 44 9.79 -5.80 2.84
C LEU A 44 9.21 -5.21 4.14
N GLU A 45 10.06 -5.00 5.15
CA GLU A 45 9.66 -4.37 6.42
C GLU A 45 9.10 -2.97 6.17
N LYS A 46 9.75 -2.20 5.28
CA LYS A 46 9.30 -0.85 4.96
C LYS A 46 7.99 -0.86 4.18
N ALA A 47 7.82 -1.81 3.26
CA ALA A 47 6.57 -1.96 2.52
C ALA A 47 5.40 -2.35 3.44
N LEU A 48 5.64 -3.20 4.44
CA LEU A 48 4.64 -3.53 5.47
C LEU A 48 4.26 -2.32 6.33
N GLU A 49 5.23 -1.47 6.69
CA GLU A 49 4.94 -0.19 7.36
C GLU A 49 4.05 0.71 6.50
N ILE A 50 4.37 0.84 5.20
CA ILE A 50 3.59 1.64 4.26
C ILE A 50 2.15 1.13 4.18
N MET A 51 1.95 -0.19 4.04
CA MET A 51 0.62 -0.80 4.00
C MET A 51 -0.20 -0.53 5.26
N ARG A 52 0.40 -0.68 6.45
CA ARG A 52 -0.29 -0.38 7.73
C ARG A 52 -0.75 1.07 7.82
N VAL A 53 0.07 2.00 7.33
CA VAL A 53 -0.29 3.44 7.30
C VAL A 53 -1.45 3.69 6.34
N LEU A 54 -1.44 3.04 5.17
CA LEU A 54 -2.51 3.16 4.17
C LEU A 54 -3.83 2.59 4.69
N GLU A 55 -3.81 1.41 5.32
CA GLU A 55 -4.98 0.78 5.93
C GLU A 55 -5.61 1.70 6.99
N LYS A 56 -4.81 2.22 7.90
CA LYS A 56 -5.29 3.15 8.94
C LYS A 56 -5.95 4.40 8.34
N ARG A 57 -5.33 5.00 7.32
CA ARG A 57 -5.91 6.17 6.62
C ARG A 57 -7.23 5.80 5.93
N SER A 58 -7.33 4.61 5.34
CA SER A 58 -8.56 4.12 4.72
C SER A 58 -9.68 3.98 5.76
N GLU A 59 -9.39 3.42 6.94
CA GLU A 59 -10.34 3.31 8.04
C GLU A 59 -10.84 4.69 8.51
N GLU A 60 -9.94 5.66 8.69
CA GLU A 60 -10.29 7.03 9.06
C GLU A 60 -11.21 7.67 7.99
N ILE A 61 -10.89 7.50 6.70
CA ILE A 61 -11.73 7.99 5.60
C ILE A 61 -13.12 7.33 5.62
N HIS A 62 -13.20 6.01 5.85
CA HIS A 62 -14.47 5.31 5.93
C HIS A 62 -15.31 5.77 7.13
N GLN A 63 -14.68 6.02 8.28
CA GLN A 63 -15.35 6.60 9.45
C GLN A 63 -15.88 8.00 9.14
N MET A 64 -15.08 8.87 8.53
CA MET A 64 -15.54 10.20 8.13
C MET A 64 -16.71 10.13 7.13
N ALA A 65 -16.62 9.28 6.11
CA ALA A 65 -17.68 9.08 5.12
C ALA A 65 -18.96 8.53 5.75
N ARG A 66 -18.85 7.67 6.77
CA ARG A 66 -19.98 7.19 7.57
C ARG A 66 -20.60 8.33 8.37
N THR A 67 -19.81 9.10 9.12
CA THR A 67 -20.31 10.25 9.89
C THR A 67 -20.96 11.30 8.99
N PHE A 68 -20.39 11.55 7.80
CA PHE A 68 -20.98 12.46 6.82
C PHE A 68 -22.34 11.96 6.34
N ARG A 69 -22.45 10.68 5.97
CA ARG A 69 -23.74 10.06 5.61
C ARG A 69 -24.74 10.13 6.76
N GLU A 70 -24.36 9.75 7.98
CA GLU A 70 -25.24 9.83 9.15
C GLU A 70 -25.74 11.27 9.41
N LYS A 71 -24.91 12.29 9.19
CA LYS A 71 -25.29 13.71 9.37
C LYS A 71 -26.17 14.26 8.24
N HIS A 72 -26.03 13.77 7.01
CA HIS A 72 -26.65 14.37 5.83
C HIS A 72 -27.76 13.50 5.20
N GLU A 73 -27.79 12.18 5.42
CA GLU A 73 -28.92 11.32 5.03
C GLU A 73 -30.08 11.39 6.02
N PHE A 74 -29.84 11.73 7.30
CA PHE A 74 -30.92 11.95 8.30
C PHE A 74 -31.62 13.31 8.18
N ALA A 75 -31.22 14.20 7.26
CA ALA A 75 -31.91 15.47 7.00
C ALA A 75 -33.07 15.34 5.99
N LYS A 76 -33.54 14.11 5.73
CA LYS A 76 -34.59 13.78 4.74
C LYS A 76 -35.87 13.16 5.34
N GLU A 77 -36.11 13.31 6.64
CA GLU A 77 -37.42 13.04 7.25
C GLU A 77 -38.20 14.33 7.52
#